data_AF-A0A8C3PIY6-F1
#
_entry.id   AF-A0A8C3PIY6-F1
#
_cell.length_a   1.000
_cell.length_b   1.000
_cell.length_c   1.000
_cell.angle_alpha   90.00
_cell.angle_beta   90.00
_cell.angle_gamma   90.00
#
_symmetry.space_group_name_H-M   'P 1'
#
loop_
_entity.id
_entity.type
_entity.pdbx_description
1 polymer ?
#
loop_
_entity_poly.entity_id
_entity_poly.type
_entity_poly.pdbx_seq_one_letter_code
_entity_poly.pdbx_strand_id
1 'polypeptide(L)'
;MTSKEKDWVIKVEMIQLQSENMDDDYYYQMYYHQLEHKQAKEELLGGRNKQEPPKLVTPFIQKVETYDSVVRIAGSLGQVAVSTCYSPRRAIDAVHHALVEEVDGGEARLVGLFLQLLKVEEMQWKMSLALEEEQPCCREQKSQKVEHIYQVLKIRACGSEEEAEDEFLQLLCVRKGKKLVARLLPHLTREQAEKILLTITHHLPFLMKKDVLDESLSLLYSPLNKVVGGLAFSKLIEVLQEMTRPLPESPELPLAMALKNQFGISLLYSLLSHGERLLSSNAPLEPRSGDFETWTDTVFLVARELSQVPKTLLVEPLFLPSNLLSLFCRYLDKHTVHQLEAKME
;
A
#
# COMPACT_ATOMS: atom_id res chain seq x y z
N MET A 1 -35.31 7.33 -35.41
CA MET A 1 -35.85 7.97 -34.20
C MET A 1 -36.97 8.93 -34.56
N THR A 2 -38.16 8.67 -34.04
CA THR A 2 -39.31 9.58 -34.13
C THR A 2 -39.10 10.81 -33.24
N SER A 3 -39.83 11.90 -33.50
CA SER A 3 -39.73 13.12 -32.65
C SER A 3 -40.06 12.82 -31.19
N LYS A 4 -41.01 11.92 -30.95
CA LYS A 4 -41.39 11.48 -29.60
C LYS A 4 -40.28 10.71 -28.90
N GLU A 5 -39.57 9.85 -29.62
CA GLU A 5 -38.40 9.14 -29.08
C GLU A 5 -37.25 10.10 -28.76
N LYS A 6 -37.03 11.12 -29.61
CA LYS A 6 -36.03 12.16 -29.34
C LYS A 6 -36.37 12.95 -28.09
N ASP A 7 -37.61 13.43 -27.98
CA ASP A 7 -38.07 14.18 -26.80
C ASP A 7 -38.02 13.34 -25.53
N TRP A 8 -38.29 12.04 -25.63
CA TRP A 8 -38.18 11.12 -24.50
C TRP A 8 -36.73 10.90 -24.08
N VAL A 9 -35.80 10.68 -25.02
CA VAL A 9 -34.37 10.55 -24.71
C VAL A 9 -33.83 11.82 -24.07
N ILE A 10 -34.16 13.00 -24.63
CA ILE A 10 -33.77 14.29 -24.06
C ILE A 10 -34.30 14.42 -22.63
N LYS A 11 -35.56 14.03 -22.36
CA LYS A 11 -36.10 14.07 -20.99
C LYS A 11 -35.35 13.13 -20.03
N VAL A 12 -35.00 11.92 -20.47
CA VAL A 12 -34.24 10.97 -19.66
C VAL A 12 -32.83 11.50 -19.35
N GLU A 13 -32.14 12.04 -20.35
CA GLU A 13 -30.82 12.67 -20.18
C GLU A 13 -30.89 13.86 -19.22
N MET A 14 -31.94 14.70 -19.34
CA MET A 14 -32.15 15.84 -18.44
C MET A 14 -32.45 15.41 -16.99
N ILE A 15 -33.09 14.26 -16.77
CA ILE A 15 -33.30 13.68 -15.42
C ILE A 15 -31.97 13.15 -14.85
N GLN A 16 -31.13 12.52 -15.67
CA GLN A 16 -29.81 12.03 -15.23
C GLN A 16 -28.87 13.16 -14.80
N LEU A 17 -29.03 14.36 -15.37
CA LEU A 17 -28.30 15.56 -14.99
C LEU A 17 -28.82 16.19 -13.67
N GLN A 18 -29.96 15.76 -13.14
CA GLN A 18 -30.47 16.19 -11.84
C GLN A 18 -29.86 15.33 -10.71
N SER A 19 -28.55 15.43 -10.50
CA SER A 19 -27.93 14.83 -9.32
C SER A 19 -28.27 15.67 -8.08
N GLU A 20 -28.74 15.04 -7.00
CA GLU A 20 -29.01 15.75 -5.73
C GLU A 20 -27.73 16.27 -5.07
N ASN A 21 -26.59 15.60 -5.34
CA ASN A 21 -25.28 15.94 -4.81
C ASN A 21 -24.37 16.41 -5.95
N MET A 22 -24.58 17.64 -6.44
CA MET A 22 -23.65 18.28 -7.39
C MET A 22 -22.23 18.45 -6.79
N ASP A 23 -22.13 18.36 -5.46
CA ASP A 23 -20.88 18.42 -4.68
C ASP A 23 -20.04 17.13 -4.74
N ASP A 24 -20.56 16.02 -5.29
CA ASP A 24 -19.83 14.75 -5.39
C ASP A 24 -19.32 14.47 -6.81
N ASP A 25 -19.72 15.24 -7.83
CA ASP A 25 -19.28 15.05 -9.21
C ASP A 25 -17.93 15.75 -9.48
N TYR A 26 -16.87 14.95 -9.52
CA TYR A 26 -15.50 15.39 -9.82
C TYR A 26 -15.39 16.19 -11.13
N TYR A 27 -16.08 15.79 -12.21
CA TYR A 27 -15.98 16.46 -13.50
C TYR A 27 -16.70 17.81 -13.49
N TYR A 28 -17.85 17.88 -12.82
CA TYR A 28 -18.59 19.12 -12.62
C TYR A 28 -17.76 20.13 -11.81
N GLN A 29 -17.22 19.72 -10.66
CA GLN A 29 -16.38 20.58 -9.82
C GLN A 29 -15.12 21.06 -10.55
N MET A 30 -14.43 20.15 -11.23
CA MET A 30 -13.22 20.51 -11.97
C MET A 30 -13.50 21.49 -13.12
N TYR A 31 -14.64 21.37 -13.78
CA TYR A 31 -15.04 22.29 -14.84
C TYR A 31 -15.25 23.71 -14.31
N TYR A 32 -16.03 23.88 -13.22
CA TYR A 32 -16.27 25.19 -12.63
C TYR A 32 -15.00 25.80 -12.03
N HIS A 33 -14.16 24.99 -11.36
CA HIS A 33 -12.87 25.44 -10.85
C HIS A 33 -11.94 25.96 -11.97
N GLN A 34 -11.91 25.30 -13.13
CA GLN A 34 -11.17 25.80 -14.29
C GLN A 34 -11.76 27.10 -14.85
N LEU A 35 -13.08 27.26 -14.79
CA LEU A 35 -13.78 28.46 -15.25
C LEU A 35 -13.46 29.65 -14.35
N GLU A 36 -13.56 29.48 -13.03
CA GLU A 36 -13.21 30.48 -12.01
C GLU A 36 -11.75 30.92 -12.13
N HIS A 37 -10.83 29.97 -12.33
CA HIS A 37 -9.42 30.26 -12.52
C HIS A 37 -9.12 31.03 -13.82
N LYS A 38 -9.89 30.80 -14.90
CA LYS A 38 -9.80 31.60 -16.12
C LYS A 38 -10.33 33.02 -15.90
N GLN A 39 -11.45 33.17 -15.19
CA GLN A 39 -12.01 34.47 -14.85
C GLN A 39 -11.06 35.28 -13.96
N ALA A 40 -10.47 34.67 -12.93
CA ALA A 40 -9.48 35.31 -12.07
C ALA A 40 -8.24 35.80 -12.85
N LYS A 41 -7.80 35.03 -13.87
CA LYS A 41 -6.71 35.46 -14.77
C LYS A 41 -7.10 36.61 -15.69
N GLU A 42 -8.32 36.64 -16.20
CA GLU A 42 -8.83 37.74 -17.02
C GLU A 42 -9.04 39.02 -16.20
N GLU A 43 -9.48 38.91 -14.95
CA GLU A 43 -9.60 40.03 -14.01
C GLU A 43 -8.24 40.65 -13.69
N LEU A 44 -7.18 39.84 -13.49
CA LEU A 44 -5.81 40.32 -13.31
C LEU A 44 -5.25 41.05 -14.54
N LEU A 45 -5.74 40.72 -15.73
CA LEU A 45 -5.37 41.37 -17.00
C LEU A 45 -6.23 42.62 -17.31
N GLY A 46 -7.09 43.06 -16.38
CA GLY A 46 -7.88 44.28 -16.50
C GLY A 46 -9.12 44.17 -17.40
N GLY A 47 -9.49 42.95 -17.82
CA GLY A 47 -10.68 42.68 -18.62
C GLY A 47 -11.95 42.71 -17.77
N ARG A 48 -12.61 43.86 -17.63
CA ARG A 48 -13.93 43.96 -16.99
C ARG A 48 -15.02 43.39 -17.91
N ASN A 49 -15.17 42.07 -17.95
CA ASN A 49 -16.39 41.44 -18.46
C ASN A 49 -17.14 40.80 -17.29
N LYS A 50 -18.14 41.51 -16.75
CA LYS A 50 -19.12 41.00 -15.78
C LYS A 50 -20.12 40.03 -16.45
N GLN A 51 -19.62 39.04 -17.20
CA GLN A 51 -20.47 37.96 -17.67
C GLN A 51 -20.46 36.88 -16.60
N GLU A 52 -21.56 36.79 -15.86
CA GLU A 52 -21.80 35.59 -15.06
C GLU A 52 -21.69 34.39 -16.00
N PRO A 53 -20.90 33.37 -15.64
CA PRO A 53 -20.81 32.18 -16.45
C PRO A 53 -22.20 31.59 -16.60
N PRO A 54 -22.61 31.14 -17.80
CA PRO A 54 -23.93 30.59 -18.01
C PRO A 54 -24.14 29.43 -17.05
N LYS A 55 -24.92 29.65 -15.98
CA LYS A 55 -25.30 28.59 -15.05
C LYS A 55 -26.12 27.58 -15.86
N LEU A 56 -25.77 26.31 -15.72
CA LEU A 56 -26.58 25.23 -16.27
C LEU A 56 -27.92 25.24 -15.53
N VAL A 57 -28.91 25.97 -16.04
CA VAL A 57 -30.26 25.95 -15.50
C VAL A 57 -30.90 24.65 -15.98
N THR A 58 -30.82 23.62 -15.16
CA THR A 58 -31.67 22.45 -15.35
C THR A 58 -33.09 22.87 -15.01
N PRO A 59 -34.07 22.75 -15.93
CA PRO A 59 -35.46 23.00 -15.60
C PRO A 59 -35.83 22.07 -14.44
N PHE A 60 -36.45 22.63 -13.39
CA PHE A 60 -36.95 21.86 -12.26
C PHE A 60 -38.04 20.93 -12.77
N ILE A 61 -37.72 19.65 -12.90
CA ILE A 61 -38.71 18.61 -13.19
C ILE A 61 -39.26 18.21 -11.83
N GLN A 62 -40.54 18.49 -11.60
CA GLN A 62 -41.25 18.04 -10.42
C GLN A 62 -41.06 16.52 -10.31
N LYS A 63 -40.32 16.05 -9.31
CA LYS A 63 -40.17 14.63 -9.03
C LYS A 63 -41.57 14.08 -8.82
N VAL A 64 -42.05 13.29 -9.78
CA VAL A 64 -43.30 12.56 -9.63
C VAL A 64 -43.01 11.52 -8.55
N GLU A 65 -43.48 11.79 -7.33
CA GLU A 65 -43.29 10.95 -6.13
C GLU A 65 -43.95 9.57 -6.24
N THR A 66 -44.58 9.25 -7.36
CA THR A 66 -45.27 7.97 -7.60
C THR A 66 -44.85 7.40 -8.94
N TYR A 67 -43.64 6.87 -8.99
CA TYR A 67 -43.32 5.82 -9.96
C TYR A 67 -43.51 4.47 -9.27
N ASP A 68 -44.62 3.79 -9.56
CA ASP A 68 -44.82 2.39 -9.17
C ASP A 68 -43.87 1.50 -10.00
N SER A 69 -42.59 1.48 -9.63
CA SER A 69 -41.59 0.60 -10.26
C SER A 69 -41.65 -0.79 -9.65
N VAL A 70 -42.68 -1.55 -10.00
CA VAL A 70 -42.62 -3.01 -9.83
C VAL A 70 -42.48 -3.61 -11.22
N VAL A 71 -41.29 -3.50 -11.80
CA VAL A 71 -40.94 -4.25 -13.01
C VAL A 71 -40.73 -5.71 -12.58
N ARG A 72 -41.78 -6.52 -12.74
CA ARG A 72 -41.65 -7.98 -12.65
C ARG A 72 -40.99 -8.46 -13.94
N ILE A 73 -39.70 -8.78 -13.86
CA ILE A 73 -39.01 -9.48 -14.95
C ILE A 73 -39.54 -10.91 -14.98
N ALA A 74 -40.26 -11.26 -16.03
CA ALA A 74 -40.85 -12.59 -16.19
C ALA A 74 -39.76 -13.68 -16.11
N GLY A 75 -39.92 -14.64 -15.19
CA GLY A 75 -38.96 -15.73 -14.95
C GLY A 75 -37.97 -15.51 -13.81
N SER A 76 -37.99 -14.37 -13.12
CA SER A 76 -37.18 -14.14 -11.91
C SER A 76 -37.86 -14.68 -10.65
N LEU A 77 -37.09 -15.32 -9.77
CA LEU A 77 -37.54 -15.94 -8.51
C LEU A 77 -37.82 -14.92 -7.36
N GLY A 78 -37.76 -13.61 -7.62
CA GLY A 78 -37.95 -12.58 -6.60
C GLY A 78 -38.21 -11.19 -7.19
N GLN A 79 -38.70 -10.27 -6.34
CA GLN A 79 -38.94 -8.87 -6.71
C GLN A 79 -37.67 -8.06 -6.50
N VAL A 80 -37.22 -7.34 -7.54
CA VAL A 80 -36.08 -6.42 -7.47
C VAL A 80 -36.54 -5.17 -6.72
N ALA A 81 -36.14 -5.03 -5.46
CA ALA A 81 -36.46 -3.86 -4.65
C ALA A 81 -35.69 -2.62 -5.16
N VAL A 82 -36.31 -1.44 -5.14
CA VAL A 82 -35.72 -0.15 -5.61
C VAL A 82 -34.36 0.16 -4.97
N SER A 83 -34.11 -0.36 -3.76
CA SER A 83 -32.81 -0.27 -3.07
C SER A 83 -31.65 -0.93 -3.83
N THR A 84 -31.93 -1.89 -4.71
CA THR A 84 -30.90 -2.54 -5.55
C THR A 84 -30.50 -1.71 -6.78
N CYS A 85 -31.31 -0.74 -7.21
CA CYS A 85 -31.00 0.14 -8.34
C CYS A 85 -29.81 1.06 -8.07
N TYR A 86 -29.60 1.44 -6.80
CA TYR A 86 -28.48 2.28 -6.35
C TYR A 86 -27.20 1.49 -6.08
N SER A 87 -27.24 0.16 -6.17
CA SER A 87 -26.09 -0.72 -5.96
C SER A 87 -26.22 -1.99 -6.81
N PRO A 88 -26.15 -1.88 -8.15
CA PRO A 88 -26.39 -3.00 -9.05
C PRO A 88 -25.43 -4.17 -8.82
N ARG A 89 -24.21 -3.91 -8.31
CA ARG A 89 -23.24 -4.96 -7.92
C ARG A 89 -23.77 -5.86 -6.80
N ARG A 90 -24.52 -5.32 -5.83
CA ARG A 90 -25.13 -6.08 -4.73
C ARG A 90 -26.18 -7.07 -5.21
N ALA A 91 -26.90 -6.75 -6.29
CA ALA A 91 -27.89 -7.64 -6.89
C ALA A 91 -27.25 -8.83 -7.63
N ILE A 92 -26.04 -8.65 -8.16
CA ILE A 92 -25.29 -9.69 -8.87
C ILE A 92 -24.57 -10.60 -7.87
N ASP A 93 -24.07 -10.05 -6.76
CA ASP A 93 -23.28 -10.78 -5.76
C ASP A 93 -24.11 -11.59 -4.76
N ALA A 94 -25.44 -11.44 -4.76
CA ALA A 94 -26.35 -12.23 -3.92
C ALA A 94 -26.21 -13.75 -4.13
N VAL A 95 -25.68 -14.19 -5.28
CA VAL A 95 -25.41 -15.61 -5.58
C VAL A 95 -24.17 -16.14 -4.84
N HIS A 96 -23.23 -15.27 -4.43
CA HIS A 96 -22.03 -15.66 -3.68
C HIS A 96 -22.15 -15.36 -2.17
N HIS A 97 -23.10 -14.53 -1.76
CA HIS A 97 -23.24 -14.10 -0.35
C HIS A 97 -23.87 -15.14 0.60
N ALA A 98 -24.47 -16.23 0.11
CA ALA A 98 -25.07 -17.24 1.00
C ALA A 98 -24.05 -18.03 1.85
N LEU A 99 -22.74 -17.82 1.64
CA LEU A 99 -21.66 -18.47 2.39
C LEU A 99 -20.74 -17.49 3.16
N VAL A 100 -21.02 -16.18 3.13
CA VAL A 100 -20.11 -15.14 3.66
C VAL A 100 -20.84 -14.13 4.54
N GLU A 101 -21.77 -14.58 5.38
CA GLU A 101 -22.39 -13.72 6.42
C GLU A 101 -21.56 -13.64 7.73
N GLU A 102 -20.35 -14.19 7.77
CA GLU A 102 -19.43 -14.06 8.93
C GLU A 102 -18.09 -13.41 8.57
N VAL A 103 -18.08 -12.29 7.84
CA VAL A 103 -16.86 -11.43 7.76
C VAL A 103 -17.09 -10.16 8.57
N ASP A 104 -17.04 -10.42 9.86
CA ASP A 104 -16.89 -9.58 11.03
C ASP A 104 -15.85 -8.44 10.84
N GLY A 105 -16.23 -7.21 11.21
CA GLY A 105 -15.41 -5.99 11.51
C GLY A 105 -14.20 -5.55 10.66
N GLY A 106 -13.33 -6.47 10.23
CA GLY A 106 -12.02 -6.22 9.64
C GLY A 106 -12.05 -5.65 8.22
N GLU A 107 -12.93 -6.15 7.34
CA GLU A 107 -13.02 -5.64 5.96
C GLU A 107 -13.54 -4.19 5.92
N ALA A 108 -14.56 -3.88 6.74
CA ALA A 108 -15.09 -2.53 6.85
C ALA A 108 -14.02 -1.54 7.34
N ARG A 109 -13.19 -1.95 8.31
CA ARG A 109 -12.06 -1.16 8.81
C ARG A 109 -10.98 -0.95 7.75
N LEU A 110 -10.63 -1.99 7.01
CA LEU A 110 -9.62 -1.92 5.95
C LEU A 110 -10.04 -0.98 4.82
N VAL A 111 -11.32 -0.99 4.45
CA VAL A 111 -11.91 -0.01 3.52
C VAL A 111 -11.82 1.41 4.09
N GLY A 112 -12.14 1.60 5.37
CA GLY A 112 -12.00 2.89 6.05
C GLY A 112 -10.56 3.45 6.01
N LEU A 113 -9.57 2.60 6.29
CA LEU A 113 -8.15 2.97 6.22
C LEU A 113 -7.72 3.35 4.79
N PHE A 114 -8.19 2.63 3.78
CA PHE A 114 -7.91 2.97 2.37
C PHE A 114 -8.49 4.32 1.99
N LEU A 115 -9.70 4.65 2.44
CA LEU A 115 -10.31 5.96 2.19
C LEU A 115 -9.52 7.09 2.84
N GLN A 116 -9.00 6.87 4.06
CA GLN A 116 -8.11 7.83 4.71
C GLN A 116 -6.79 7.99 3.95
N LEU A 117 -6.19 6.90 3.48
CA LEU A 117 -4.96 6.93 2.67
C LEU A 117 -5.17 7.65 1.34
N LEU A 118 -6.29 7.42 0.65
CA LEU A 118 -6.62 8.14 -0.58
C LEU A 118 -6.70 9.65 -0.35
N LYS A 119 -7.26 10.09 0.79
CA LYS A 119 -7.26 11.51 1.17
C LYS A 119 -5.84 12.05 1.39
N VAL A 120 -4.92 11.25 1.92
CA VAL A 120 -3.50 11.64 2.09
C VAL A 120 -2.81 11.79 0.74
N GLU A 121 -3.02 10.85 -0.19
CA GLU A 121 -2.47 10.89 -1.55
C GLU A 121 -3.04 12.08 -2.35
N GLU A 122 -4.34 12.35 -2.22
CA GLU A 122 -5.01 13.50 -2.83
C GLU A 122 -4.45 14.81 -2.27
N MET A 123 -4.25 14.92 -0.95
CA MET A 123 -3.61 16.08 -0.33
C MET A 123 -2.18 16.30 -0.85
N GLN A 124 -1.40 15.22 -1.02
CA GLN A 124 -0.06 15.31 -1.61
C GLN A 124 -0.11 15.81 -3.07
N TRP A 125 -1.08 15.33 -3.84
CA TRP A 125 -1.27 15.81 -5.22
C TRP A 125 -1.68 17.28 -5.25
N LYS A 126 -2.62 17.71 -4.41
CA LYS A 126 -3.02 19.13 -4.28
C LYS A 126 -1.85 20.01 -3.86
N MET A 127 -1.01 19.56 -2.93
CA MET A 127 0.21 20.28 -2.53
C MET A 127 1.18 20.50 -3.69
N SER A 128 1.27 19.56 -4.65
CA SER A 128 2.13 19.73 -5.83
C SER A 128 1.61 20.76 -6.83
N LEU A 129 0.35 21.20 -6.70
CA LEU A 129 -0.30 22.19 -7.55
C LEU A 129 -0.56 23.53 -6.83
N ALA A 130 -0.48 23.58 -5.50
CA ALA A 130 -0.81 24.74 -4.69
C ALA A 130 0.34 25.77 -4.62
N LEU A 131 -0.04 27.05 -4.42
CA LEU A 131 0.88 28.18 -4.19
C LEU A 131 1.72 27.97 -2.91
N GLU A 132 2.94 28.51 -2.86
CA GLU A 132 3.90 28.30 -1.75
C GLU A 132 3.34 28.67 -0.35
N GLU A 133 2.39 29.62 -0.29
CA GLU A 133 1.84 30.15 0.98
C GLU A 133 0.88 29.19 1.70
N GLU A 134 0.17 28.32 0.98
CA GLU A 134 -0.78 27.35 1.59
C GLU A 134 -0.16 25.96 1.86
N GLN A 135 1.07 25.73 1.38
CA GLN A 135 1.79 24.47 1.58
C GLN A 135 2.03 24.06 3.04
N PRO A 136 2.32 24.96 4.02
CA PRO A 136 2.64 24.53 5.38
C PRO A 136 1.42 23.98 6.12
N CYS A 137 0.24 24.62 6.01
CA CYS A 137 -1.00 24.14 6.64
C CYS A 137 -1.45 22.77 6.06
N CYS A 138 -1.40 22.63 4.73
CA CYS A 138 -1.70 21.36 4.06
C CYS A 138 -0.74 20.23 4.46
N ARG A 139 0.55 20.52 4.66
CA ARG A 139 1.55 19.54 5.13
C ARG A 139 1.21 19.03 6.53
N GLU A 140 0.80 19.93 7.43
CA GLU A 140 0.45 19.58 8.80
C GLU A 140 -0.80 18.70 8.85
N GLN A 141 -1.86 19.06 8.12
CA GLN A 141 -3.07 18.24 8.00
C GLN A 141 -2.78 16.85 7.42
N LYS A 142 -1.92 16.78 6.39
CA LYS A 142 -1.46 15.50 5.83
C LYS A 142 -0.75 14.67 6.90
N SER A 143 0.19 15.28 7.64
CA SER A 143 0.94 14.58 8.68
C SER A 143 0.03 14.06 9.79
N GLN A 144 -0.96 14.83 10.22
CA GLN A 144 -1.93 14.41 11.23
C GLN A 144 -2.77 13.21 10.76
N LYS A 145 -3.18 13.19 9.49
CA LYS A 145 -3.90 12.03 8.93
C LYS A 145 -3.03 10.78 8.81
N VAL A 146 -1.78 10.94 8.39
CA VAL A 146 -0.83 9.82 8.34
C VAL A 146 -0.59 9.25 9.73
N GLU A 147 -0.40 10.13 10.73
CA GLU A 147 -0.25 9.75 12.13
C GLU A 147 -1.48 8.99 12.65
N HIS A 148 -2.68 9.47 12.33
CA HIS A 148 -3.92 8.77 12.68
C HIS A 148 -3.99 7.37 12.05
N ILE A 149 -3.67 7.23 10.76
CA ILE A 149 -3.62 5.91 10.10
C ILE A 149 -2.62 5.00 10.81
N TYR A 150 -1.43 5.50 11.13
CA TYR A 150 -0.39 4.74 11.82
C TYR A 150 -0.85 4.26 13.21
N GLN A 151 -1.53 5.11 13.98
CA GLN A 151 -2.10 4.75 15.28
C GLN A 151 -3.20 3.69 15.16
N VAL A 152 -4.05 3.77 14.14
CA VAL A 152 -5.12 2.78 13.89
C VAL A 152 -4.55 1.43 13.45
N LEU A 153 -3.37 1.38 12.84
CA LEU A 153 -2.68 0.11 12.56
C LEU A 153 -2.24 -0.62 13.83
N LYS A 154 -2.19 0.05 15.00
CA LYS A 154 -1.86 -0.52 16.32
C LYS A 154 -0.63 -1.43 16.29
N ILE A 155 0.45 -0.96 15.68
CA ILE A 155 1.69 -1.75 15.54
C ILE A 155 2.31 -1.98 16.91
N ARG A 156 2.12 -3.18 17.44
CA ARG A 156 2.65 -3.59 18.76
C ARG A 156 4.16 -3.75 18.71
N ALA A 157 4.79 -3.56 19.85
CA ALA A 157 6.21 -3.88 20.01
C ALA A 157 6.38 -5.39 19.98
N CYS A 158 7.44 -5.88 19.32
CA CYS A 158 7.74 -7.31 19.17
C CYS A 158 7.78 -7.98 20.56
N GLY A 159 6.76 -8.77 20.88
CA GLY A 159 6.52 -9.38 22.18
C GLY A 159 5.83 -10.74 22.01
N SER A 160 5.91 -11.58 23.04
CA SER A 160 5.57 -13.02 23.03
C SER A 160 4.07 -13.36 22.97
N GLU A 161 3.21 -12.44 22.54
CA GLU A 161 1.79 -12.72 22.37
C GLU A 161 1.53 -13.43 21.04
N GLU A 162 0.42 -14.14 20.95
CA GLU A 162 0.09 -14.96 19.77
C GLU A 162 0.01 -14.09 18.50
N GLU A 163 0.88 -14.37 17.52
CA GLU A 163 0.95 -13.67 16.22
C GLU A 163 -0.39 -13.70 15.46
N ALA A 164 -1.24 -14.68 15.78
CA ALA A 164 -2.57 -14.82 15.23
C ALA A 164 -3.57 -13.78 15.76
N GLU A 165 -3.36 -13.23 16.95
CA GLU A 165 -4.25 -12.23 17.55
C GLU A 165 -3.85 -10.79 17.20
N ASP A 166 -2.66 -10.58 16.64
CA ASP A 166 -2.18 -9.25 16.29
C ASP A 166 -2.94 -8.68 15.07
N GLU A 167 -3.66 -7.58 15.31
CA GLU A 167 -4.49 -6.92 14.30
C GLU A 167 -3.67 -6.44 13.07
N PHE A 168 -2.42 -6.03 13.26
CA PHE A 168 -1.54 -5.59 12.17
C PHE A 168 -1.08 -6.78 11.33
N LEU A 169 -0.74 -7.90 11.96
CA LEU A 169 -0.38 -9.14 11.24
C LEU A 169 -1.58 -9.71 10.47
N GLN A 170 -2.78 -9.70 11.06
CA GLN A 170 -3.99 -10.11 10.34
C GLN A 170 -4.27 -9.22 9.11
N LEU A 171 -4.02 -7.91 9.23
CA LEU A 171 -4.10 -7.01 8.08
C LEU A 171 -3.07 -7.38 6.99
N LEU A 172 -1.84 -7.71 7.39
CA LEU A 172 -0.79 -8.15 6.47
C LEU A 172 -1.01 -9.56 5.89
N CYS A 173 -1.89 -10.39 6.44
CA CYS A 173 -2.26 -11.67 5.83
C CYS A 173 -3.06 -11.50 4.53
N VAL A 174 -3.81 -10.39 4.38
CA VAL A 174 -4.70 -10.14 3.23
C VAL A 174 -3.99 -9.31 2.16
N ARG A 175 -4.15 -9.67 0.87
CA ARG A 175 -3.60 -8.92 -0.28
C ARG A 175 -3.89 -7.41 -0.25
N LYS A 176 -5.12 -7.01 0.11
CA LYS A 176 -5.48 -5.58 0.21
C LYS A 176 -4.71 -4.87 1.33
N GLY A 177 -4.50 -5.52 2.47
CA GLY A 177 -3.74 -4.94 3.58
C GLY A 177 -2.25 -4.76 3.25
N LYS A 178 -1.63 -5.74 2.57
CA LYS A 178 -0.26 -5.58 2.02
C LYS A 178 -0.16 -4.37 1.09
N LYS A 179 -1.15 -4.19 0.20
CA LYS A 179 -1.22 -3.03 -0.71
C LYS A 179 -1.43 -1.70 0.04
N LEU A 180 -2.20 -1.70 1.12
CA LEU A 180 -2.40 -0.52 1.98
C LEU A 180 -1.06 -0.10 2.59
N VAL A 181 -0.36 -1.04 3.24
CA VAL A 181 0.94 -0.79 3.89
C VAL A 181 1.98 -0.36 2.86
N ALA A 182 2.03 -1.02 1.70
CA ALA A 182 2.94 -0.67 0.61
C ALA A 182 2.79 0.80 0.15
N ARG A 183 1.55 1.29 0.06
CA ARG A 183 1.24 2.67 -0.34
C ARG A 183 1.38 3.67 0.81
N LEU A 184 1.19 3.24 2.06
CA LEU A 184 1.36 4.08 3.23
C LEU A 184 2.84 4.38 3.53
N LEU A 185 3.74 3.39 3.35
CA LEU A 185 5.17 3.48 3.69
C LEU A 185 5.87 4.77 3.21
N PRO A 186 5.71 5.25 1.95
CA PRO A 186 6.33 6.49 1.48
C PRO A 186 5.85 7.77 2.18
N HIS A 187 4.75 7.72 2.91
CA HIS A 187 4.17 8.86 3.60
C HIS A 187 4.51 8.92 5.09
N LEU A 188 5.01 7.82 5.66
CA LEU A 188 5.35 7.71 7.07
C LEU A 188 6.63 8.47 7.41
N THR A 189 6.79 8.78 8.70
CA THR A 189 8.08 9.25 9.19
C THR A 189 9.13 8.13 9.12
N ARG A 190 10.40 8.50 9.12
CA ARG A 190 11.51 7.54 9.09
C ARG A 190 11.40 6.51 10.22
N GLU A 191 11.17 6.96 11.45
CA GLU A 191 11.04 6.09 12.63
C GLU A 191 9.86 5.11 12.51
N GLN A 192 8.71 5.57 12.00
CA GLN A 192 7.54 4.73 11.78
C GLN A 192 7.78 3.66 10.73
N ALA A 193 8.43 4.02 9.62
CA ALA A 193 8.79 3.09 8.56
C ALA A 193 9.82 2.06 9.03
N GLU A 194 10.81 2.48 9.82
CA GLU A 194 11.79 1.60 10.45
C GLU A 194 11.14 0.61 11.43
N LYS A 195 10.15 1.05 12.22
CA LYS A 195 9.37 0.17 13.10
C LYS A 195 8.58 -0.87 12.30
N ILE A 196 7.91 -0.46 11.23
CA ILE A 196 7.16 -1.37 10.35
C ILE A 196 8.09 -2.42 9.74
N LEU A 197 9.24 -1.98 9.21
CA LEU A 197 10.24 -2.89 8.65
C LEU A 197 10.67 -3.92 9.69
N LEU A 198 11.01 -3.48 10.91
CA LEU A 198 11.42 -4.37 11.99
C LEU A 198 10.32 -5.39 12.35
N THR A 199 9.06 -4.94 12.51
CA THR A 199 7.93 -5.83 12.83
C THR A 199 7.67 -6.84 11.71
N ILE A 200 7.72 -6.42 10.44
CA ILE A 200 7.56 -7.33 9.29
C ILE A 200 8.69 -8.35 9.25
N THR A 201 9.93 -7.93 9.53
CA THR A 201 11.09 -8.81 9.55
C THR A 201 11.04 -9.82 10.69
N HIS A 202 10.61 -9.39 11.89
CA HIS A 202 10.44 -10.26 13.05
C HIS A 202 9.40 -11.36 12.79
N HIS A 203 8.24 -11.00 12.24
CA HIS A 203 7.16 -11.95 11.92
C HIS A 203 7.24 -12.52 10.49
N LEU A 204 8.39 -12.39 9.83
CA LEU A 204 8.57 -12.82 8.44
C LEU A 204 8.25 -14.31 8.23
N PRO A 205 8.68 -15.26 9.10
CA PRO A 205 8.33 -16.66 8.96
C PRO A 205 6.82 -16.93 8.97
N PHE A 206 6.08 -16.23 9.82
CA PHE A 206 4.63 -16.33 9.91
C PHE A 206 3.95 -15.80 8.65
N LEU A 207 4.33 -14.60 8.21
CA LEU A 207 3.76 -13.98 7.01
C LEU A 207 4.02 -14.82 5.76
N MET A 208 5.21 -15.40 5.65
CA MET A 208 5.57 -16.29 4.54
C MET A 208 4.73 -17.57 4.51
N LYS A 209 4.45 -18.18 5.67
CA LYS A 209 3.56 -19.36 5.75
C LYS A 209 2.12 -19.03 5.32
N LYS A 210 1.65 -17.80 5.58
CA LYS A 210 0.30 -17.34 5.22
C LYS A 210 0.18 -16.84 3.78
N ASP A 211 1.28 -16.43 3.14
CA ASP A 211 1.27 -15.88 1.76
C ASP A 211 1.33 -16.93 0.65
N VAL A 212 1.35 -18.24 0.96
CA VAL A 212 1.51 -19.32 -0.04
C VAL A 212 0.44 -19.29 -1.14
N LEU A 213 -0.76 -18.81 -0.84
CA LEU A 213 -1.87 -18.75 -1.82
C LEU A 213 -1.92 -17.44 -2.61
N ASP A 214 -1.50 -16.34 -1.98
CA ASP A 214 -1.69 -14.99 -2.51
C ASP A 214 -0.45 -14.44 -3.25
N GLU A 215 0.75 -14.97 -2.95
CA GLU A 215 2.07 -14.57 -3.49
C GLU A 215 2.25 -13.05 -3.60
N SER A 216 1.70 -12.30 -2.64
CA SER A 216 1.53 -10.85 -2.72
C SER A 216 2.43 -10.09 -1.76
N LEU A 217 3.25 -10.77 -0.95
CA LEU A 217 4.29 -10.13 -0.13
C LEU A 217 5.31 -9.35 -0.98
N SER A 218 5.53 -9.78 -2.23
CA SER A 218 6.38 -9.08 -3.20
C SER A 218 5.97 -7.60 -3.42
N LEU A 219 4.70 -7.24 -3.19
CA LEU A 219 4.21 -5.86 -3.27
C LEU A 219 4.87 -4.93 -2.24
N LEU A 220 5.30 -5.47 -1.10
CA LEU A 220 5.97 -4.71 -0.05
C LEU A 220 7.44 -4.46 -0.36
N TYR A 221 8.04 -5.19 -1.31
CA TYR A 221 9.48 -5.12 -1.59
C TYR A 221 9.92 -3.71 -2.01
N SER A 222 9.28 -3.12 -3.02
CA SER A 222 9.66 -1.80 -3.54
C SER A 222 9.66 -0.69 -2.46
N PRO A 223 8.57 -0.49 -1.69
CA PRO A 223 8.57 0.52 -0.64
C PRO A 223 9.51 0.18 0.52
N LEU A 224 9.62 -1.08 0.95
CA LEU A 224 10.56 -1.46 2.01
C LEU A 224 12.02 -1.30 1.58
N ASN A 225 12.36 -1.59 0.33
CA ASN A 225 13.71 -1.38 -0.20
C ASN A 225 14.13 0.10 -0.14
N LYS A 226 13.18 1.03 -0.31
CA LYS A 226 13.43 2.46 -0.09
C LYS A 226 13.70 2.79 1.37
N VAL A 227 12.97 2.16 2.30
CA VAL A 227 13.21 2.30 3.75
C VAL A 227 14.60 1.75 4.09
N VAL A 228 14.95 0.56 3.58
CA VAL A 228 16.26 -0.06 3.76
C VAL A 228 17.38 0.88 3.31
N GLY A 229 17.24 1.50 2.14
CA GLY A 229 18.23 2.48 1.63
C GLY A 229 18.43 3.72 2.52
N GLY A 230 17.50 4.01 3.43
CA GLY A 230 17.59 5.11 4.40
C GLY A 230 18.09 4.71 5.78
N LEU A 231 18.32 3.42 6.06
CA LEU A 231 18.70 2.94 7.40
C LEU A 231 20.09 3.39 7.81
N ALA A 232 20.23 3.69 9.11
CA ALA A 232 21.53 3.78 9.77
C ALA A 232 22.09 2.38 9.99
N PHE A 233 23.43 2.26 10.12
CA PHE A 233 24.10 0.97 10.26
C PHE A 233 23.57 0.17 11.47
N SER A 234 23.48 0.80 12.64
CA SER A 234 22.96 0.16 13.87
C SER A 234 21.54 -0.38 13.71
N LYS A 235 20.66 0.35 13.01
CA LYS A 235 19.29 -0.11 12.76
C LYS A 235 19.22 -1.26 11.75
N LEU A 236 20.10 -1.24 10.75
CA LEU A 236 20.23 -2.34 9.80
C LEU A 236 20.67 -3.64 10.49
N ILE A 237 21.59 -3.56 11.45
CA ILE A 237 22.02 -4.71 12.26
C ILE A 237 20.85 -5.25 13.08
N GLU A 238 20.07 -4.37 13.72
CA GLU A 238 18.87 -4.78 14.49
C GLU A 238 17.87 -5.56 13.60
N VAL A 239 17.60 -5.08 12.38
CA VAL A 239 16.70 -5.77 11.44
C VAL A 239 17.28 -7.12 10.98
N LEU A 240 18.58 -7.19 10.70
CA LEU A 240 19.26 -8.44 10.32
C LEU A 240 19.29 -9.47 11.46
N GLN A 241 19.42 -9.01 12.70
CA GLN A 241 19.36 -9.88 13.87
C GLN A 241 18.00 -10.56 13.99
N GLU A 242 16.89 -9.87 13.68
CA GLU A 242 15.56 -10.49 13.68
C GLU A 242 15.42 -11.62 12.64
N MET A 243 16.12 -11.54 11.50
CA MET A 243 16.15 -12.63 10.51
C MET A 243 17.02 -13.82 10.92
N THR A 244 17.93 -13.63 11.88
CA THR A 244 18.90 -14.65 12.29
C THR A 244 18.59 -15.23 13.67
N ARG A 245 17.63 -14.66 14.39
CA ARG A 245 17.20 -15.12 15.71
C ARG A 245 16.47 -16.47 15.60
N PRO A 246 16.84 -17.49 16.39
CA PRO A 246 16.12 -18.77 16.39
C PRO A 246 14.70 -18.60 16.95
N LEU A 247 13.74 -19.23 16.29
CA LEU A 247 12.34 -19.22 16.70
C LEU A 247 12.10 -20.33 17.74
N PRO A 248 11.38 -20.07 18.85
CA PRO A 248 11.14 -21.08 19.88
C PRO A 248 10.33 -22.29 19.39
N GLU A 249 9.51 -22.10 18.35
CA GLU A 249 8.55 -23.11 17.86
C GLU A 249 9.04 -23.94 16.68
N SER A 250 10.15 -23.55 16.02
CA SER A 250 10.65 -24.26 14.84
C SER A 250 12.15 -24.54 14.89
N PRO A 251 12.59 -25.76 14.51
CA PRO A 251 14.02 -26.10 14.46
C PRO A 251 14.74 -25.42 13.28
N GLU A 252 13.99 -24.91 12.30
CA GLU A 252 14.53 -24.21 11.15
C GLU A 252 14.74 -22.73 11.46
N LEU A 253 15.91 -22.20 11.07
CA LEU A 253 16.27 -20.79 11.24
C LEU A 253 15.39 -19.91 10.33
N PRO A 254 14.88 -18.75 10.80
CA PRO A 254 14.11 -17.83 9.95
C PRO A 254 14.85 -17.43 8.66
N LEU A 255 16.18 -17.32 8.73
CA LEU A 255 17.05 -17.11 7.59
C LEU A 255 16.92 -18.21 6.53
N ALA A 256 16.96 -19.48 6.93
CA ALA A 256 16.83 -20.60 5.99
C ALA A 256 15.45 -20.64 5.34
N MET A 257 14.41 -20.27 6.08
CA MET A 257 13.07 -20.08 5.53
C MET A 257 13.05 -18.93 4.51
N ALA A 258 13.64 -17.79 4.83
CA ALA A 258 13.70 -16.61 3.96
C ALA A 258 14.38 -16.90 2.61
N LEU A 259 15.42 -17.73 2.60
CA LEU A 259 16.09 -18.17 1.36
C LEU A 259 15.18 -18.99 0.42
N LYS A 260 14.16 -19.67 0.97
CA LYS A 260 13.18 -20.46 0.21
C LYS A 260 11.98 -19.64 -0.27
N ASN A 261 11.96 -18.33 -0.01
CA ASN A 261 10.85 -17.46 -0.39
C ASN A 261 11.35 -16.24 -1.16
N GLN A 262 10.68 -15.93 -2.27
CA GLN A 262 11.06 -14.84 -3.16
C GLN A 262 11.17 -13.48 -2.45
N PHE A 263 10.22 -13.14 -1.59
CA PHE A 263 10.26 -11.88 -0.84
C PHE A 263 11.35 -11.90 0.24
N GLY A 264 11.47 -13.00 0.98
CA GLY A 264 12.47 -13.18 2.03
C GLY A 264 13.91 -13.02 1.53
N ILE A 265 14.28 -13.74 0.45
CA ILE A 265 15.62 -13.65 -0.14
C ILE A 265 15.91 -12.25 -0.71
N SER A 266 14.91 -11.62 -1.32
CA SER A 266 15.04 -10.26 -1.88
C SER A 266 15.27 -9.22 -0.78
N LEU A 267 14.56 -9.33 0.34
CA LEU A 267 14.74 -8.44 1.49
C LEU A 267 16.12 -8.63 2.13
N LEU A 268 16.54 -9.90 2.34
CA LEU A 268 17.86 -10.22 2.87
C LEU A 268 18.97 -9.61 1.99
N TYR A 269 18.89 -9.81 0.67
CA TYR A 269 19.86 -9.29 -0.28
C TYR A 269 19.89 -7.76 -0.32
N SER A 270 18.72 -7.10 -0.20
CA SER A 270 18.65 -5.64 -0.06
C SER A 270 19.35 -5.14 1.20
N LEU A 271 19.11 -5.79 2.35
CA LEU A 271 19.75 -5.45 3.63
C LEU A 271 21.27 -5.62 3.54
N LEU A 272 21.76 -6.75 3.03
CA LEU A 272 23.19 -7.01 2.88
C LEU A 272 23.84 -6.02 1.90
N SER A 273 23.18 -5.72 0.78
CA SER A 273 23.65 -4.73 -0.19
C SER A 273 23.73 -3.33 0.40
N HIS A 274 22.77 -2.92 1.23
CA HIS A 274 22.82 -1.64 1.92
C HIS A 274 23.93 -1.59 2.97
N GLY A 275 24.10 -2.64 3.76
CA GLY A 275 25.19 -2.75 4.73
C GLY A 275 26.57 -2.62 4.07
N GLU A 276 26.79 -3.31 2.95
CA GLU A 276 28.03 -3.19 2.18
C GLU A 276 28.24 -1.77 1.60
N ARG A 277 27.16 -1.09 1.17
CA ARG A 277 27.25 0.31 0.72
C ARG A 277 27.64 1.24 1.86
N LEU A 278 27.08 1.06 3.06
CA LEU A 278 27.43 1.85 4.24
C LEU A 278 28.90 1.64 4.63
N LEU A 279 29.38 0.39 4.64
CA LEU A 279 30.77 0.07 4.97
C LEU A 279 31.78 0.55 3.92
N SER A 280 31.36 0.58 2.64
CA SER A 280 32.20 1.08 1.55
C SER A 280 32.17 2.61 1.43
N SER A 281 31.18 3.26 2.04
CA SER A 281 31.07 4.71 2.03
C SER A 281 32.04 5.30 3.06
N ASN A 282 32.78 6.34 2.69
CA ASN A 282 33.66 7.08 3.61
C ASN A 282 32.87 7.95 4.62
N ALA A 283 31.56 7.72 4.77
CA ALA A 283 30.73 8.46 5.70
C ALA A 283 30.99 7.98 7.13
N PRO A 284 30.99 8.89 8.13
CA PRO A 284 31.13 8.49 9.52
C PRO A 284 29.94 7.61 9.91
N LEU A 285 30.23 6.37 10.29
CA LEU A 285 29.26 5.47 10.89
C LEU A 285 29.24 5.74 12.40
N GLU A 286 28.04 5.76 12.99
CA GLU A 286 27.84 5.75 14.45
C GLU A 286 27.36 4.36 14.89
N PRO A 287 28.23 3.33 14.88
CA PRO A 287 27.89 1.98 15.31
C PRO A 287 27.77 1.93 16.84
N ARG A 288 26.87 1.08 17.33
CA ARG A 288 26.85 0.67 18.73
C ARG A 288 27.99 -0.33 18.97
N SER A 289 28.38 -0.47 20.24
CA SER A 289 29.37 -1.48 20.64
C SER A 289 28.90 -2.88 20.20
N GLY A 290 29.71 -3.58 19.41
CA GLY A 290 29.40 -4.92 18.91
C GLY A 290 28.70 -4.99 17.55
N ASP A 291 28.31 -3.87 16.93
CA ASP A 291 27.59 -3.89 15.64
C ASP A 291 28.45 -4.48 14.51
N PHE A 292 29.76 -4.22 14.49
CA PHE A 292 30.66 -4.78 13.48
C PHE A 292 30.88 -6.29 13.65
N GLU A 293 31.00 -6.77 14.88
CA GLU A 293 31.14 -8.20 15.18
C GLU A 293 29.84 -8.93 14.78
N THR A 294 28.70 -8.38 15.17
CA THR A 294 27.39 -8.88 14.77
C THR A 294 27.22 -8.90 13.25
N TRP A 295 27.68 -7.87 12.55
CA TRP A 295 27.67 -7.82 11.09
C TRP A 295 28.49 -8.97 10.50
N THR A 296 29.73 -9.15 10.95
CA THR A 296 30.60 -10.22 10.43
C THR A 296 30.00 -11.60 10.69
N ASP A 297 29.49 -11.84 11.90
CA ASP A 297 28.83 -13.09 12.28
C ASP A 297 27.60 -13.36 11.42
N THR A 298 26.81 -12.32 11.15
CA THR A 298 25.64 -12.40 10.26
C THR A 298 26.06 -12.76 8.83
N VAL A 299 27.11 -12.15 8.28
CA VAL A 299 27.60 -12.46 6.94
C VAL A 299 28.09 -13.91 6.85
N PHE A 300 28.85 -14.38 7.84
CA PHE A 300 29.28 -15.78 7.90
C PHE A 300 28.09 -16.75 8.03
N LEU A 301 27.10 -16.40 8.84
CA LEU A 301 25.88 -17.19 9.01
C LEU A 301 25.10 -17.27 7.69
N VAL A 302 24.87 -16.14 7.00
CA VAL A 302 24.21 -16.10 5.70
C VAL A 302 24.94 -16.94 4.67
N ALA A 303 26.26 -16.81 4.58
CA ALA A 303 27.08 -17.59 3.67
C ALA A 303 26.94 -19.10 3.95
N ARG A 304 26.99 -19.48 5.23
CA ARG A 304 26.82 -20.88 5.66
C ARG A 304 25.45 -21.43 5.26
N GLU A 305 24.37 -20.70 5.55
CA GLU A 305 23.01 -21.14 5.21
C GLU A 305 22.81 -21.21 3.69
N LEU A 306 23.31 -20.24 2.92
CA LEU A 306 23.29 -20.28 1.44
C LEU A 306 24.06 -21.49 0.89
N SER A 307 25.19 -21.86 1.48
CA SER A 307 25.95 -23.05 1.10
C SER A 307 25.21 -24.35 1.43
N GLN A 308 24.47 -24.40 2.54
CA GLN A 308 23.71 -25.58 2.97
C GLN A 308 22.40 -25.78 2.19
N VAL A 309 21.69 -24.70 1.84
CA VAL A 309 20.43 -24.80 1.12
C VAL A 309 20.66 -25.34 -0.31
N PRO A 310 19.99 -26.42 -0.73
CA PRO A 310 20.08 -26.93 -2.10
C PRO A 310 19.61 -25.89 -3.12
N LYS A 311 20.28 -25.81 -4.29
CA LYS A 311 19.88 -24.88 -5.38
C LYS A 311 18.44 -25.09 -5.84
N THR A 312 17.90 -26.29 -5.72
CA THR A 312 16.51 -26.63 -6.07
C THR A 312 15.45 -26.00 -5.14
N LEU A 313 15.84 -25.61 -3.92
CA LEU A 313 14.96 -24.96 -2.94
C LEU A 313 15.19 -23.45 -2.86
N LEU A 314 16.25 -22.94 -3.50
CA LEU A 314 16.57 -21.53 -3.54
C LEU A 314 15.65 -20.86 -4.56
N VAL A 315 14.96 -19.81 -4.15
CA VAL A 315 14.06 -19.06 -5.03
C VAL A 315 14.81 -17.88 -5.65
N GLU A 316 14.52 -17.58 -6.91
CA GLU A 316 15.09 -16.42 -7.60
C GLU A 316 14.64 -15.10 -6.94
N PRO A 317 15.56 -14.20 -6.55
CA PRO A 317 15.21 -12.93 -5.96
C PRO A 317 14.52 -11.99 -6.97
N LEU A 318 13.67 -11.09 -6.50
CA LEU A 318 13.06 -10.02 -7.32
C LEU A 318 14.11 -9.10 -7.94
N PHE A 319 15.21 -8.89 -7.24
CA PHE A 319 16.34 -8.10 -7.69
C PHE A 319 17.61 -8.61 -7.02
N LEU A 320 18.64 -8.89 -7.82
CA LEU A 320 19.96 -9.29 -7.35
C LEU A 320 20.91 -8.07 -7.34
N PRO A 321 21.32 -7.56 -6.17
CA PRO A 321 22.27 -6.45 -6.10
C PRO A 321 23.68 -6.87 -6.55
N SER A 322 24.32 -6.03 -7.37
CA SER A 322 25.65 -6.30 -7.95
C SER A 322 26.80 -6.30 -6.93
N ASN A 323 26.60 -5.72 -5.75
CA ASN A 323 27.61 -5.59 -4.70
C ASN A 323 27.58 -6.73 -3.67
N LEU A 324 26.76 -7.76 -3.85
CA LEU A 324 26.77 -8.91 -2.94
C LEU A 324 28.03 -9.78 -3.09
N LEU A 325 28.53 -9.95 -4.32
CA LEU A 325 29.79 -10.66 -4.52
C LEU A 325 30.96 -9.91 -3.89
N SER A 326 30.99 -8.57 -3.99
CA SER A 326 32.03 -7.78 -3.33
C SER A 326 31.96 -7.89 -1.80
N LEU A 327 30.75 -7.97 -1.24
CA LEU A 327 30.56 -8.25 0.19
C LEU A 327 31.17 -9.60 0.57
N PHE A 328 30.80 -10.69 -0.12
CA PHE A 328 31.31 -12.02 0.21
C PHE A 328 32.83 -12.12 0.02
N CYS A 329 33.39 -11.48 -1.01
CA CYS A 329 34.84 -11.40 -1.22
C CYS A 329 35.62 -10.74 -0.07
N ARG A 330 34.99 -9.88 0.75
CA ARG A 330 35.66 -9.25 1.90
C ARG A 330 35.85 -10.20 3.09
N TYR A 331 34.95 -11.16 3.24
CA TYR A 331 34.85 -11.97 4.47
C TYR A 331 35.12 -13.45 4.25
N LEU A 332 34.93 -13.98 3.03
CA LEU A 332 35.01 -15.40 2.72
C LEU A 332 36.21 -15.73 1.84
N ASP A 333 36.59 -17.01 1.82
CA ASP A 333 37.64 -17.54 0.94
C ASP A 333 37.17 -17.63 -0.52
N LYS A 334 38.12 -17.60 -1.47
CA LYS A 334 37.80 -17.61 -2.91
C LYS A 334 36.95 -18.81 -3.36
N HIS A 335 37.15 -19.98 -2.75
CA HIS A 335 36.44 -21.18 -3.17
C HIS A 335 34.96 -21.13 -2.78
N THR A 336 34.65 -20.70 -1.55
CA THR A 336 33.25 -20.49 -1.12
C THR A 336 32.56 -19.40 -1.93
N VAL A 337 33.25 -18.30 -2.27
CA VAL A 337 32.67 -17.23 -3.11
C VAL A 337 32.25 -17.76 -4.48
N HIS A 338 33.10 -18.53 -5.17
CA HIS A 338 32.74 -19.12 -6.46
C HIS A 338 31.57 -20.11 -6.37
N GLN A 339 31.45 -20.83 -5.25
CA GLN A 339 30.28 -21.70 -5.00
C GLN A 339 28.99 -20.90 -4.78
N LEU A 340 29.07 -19.76 -4.10
CA LEU A 340 27.94 -18.86 -3.87
C LEU A 340 27.53 -18.15 -5.17
N GLU A 341 28.49 -17.67 -5.96
CA GLU A 341 28.28 -17.06 -7.28
C GLU A 341 27.45 -17.99 -8.19
N ALA A 342 27.88 -19.25 -8.33
CA ALA A 342 27.16 -20.24 -9.13
C ALA A 342 25.78 -20.66 -8.56
N LYS A 343 25.50 -20.34 -7.31
CA LYS A 343 24.18 -20.56 -6.67
C LYS A 343 23.26 -19.36 -6.81
N MET A 344 23.82 -18.15 -6.85
CA MET A 344 23.07 -16.89 -6.96
C MET A 344 22.72 -16.55 -8.41
N GLU A 345 23.52 -17.01 -9.38
CA GLU A 345 23.18 -17.13 -10.80
C GLU A 345 22.31 -18.37 -11.07
#